data_AF-X5H2Y3-F1
#
_entry.id   AF-X5H2Y3-F1
#
_cell.length_a   1.000
_cell.length_b   1.000
_cell.length_c   1.000
_cell.angle_alpha   90.00
_cell.angle_beta   90.00
_cell.angle_gamma   90.00
#
_symmetry.space_group_name_H-M   'P 1'
#
loop_
_entity.id
_entity.type
_entity.pdbx_description
1 polymer ?
#
loop_
_entity_poly.entity_id
_entity_poly.type
_entity_poly.pdbx_seq_one_letter_code
_entity_poly.pdbx_strand_id
1 'polypeptide(L)'
;MVVWLMMVGLYIIMASPRAIKKLIGLSVFQSSVLLFYISLSYIDGGAVPIIASQTQHYVNPLPHVLMLTAIVVGVATLALGLALVVLINKSSS
;
A
#
# COMPACT_ATOMS: atom_id res chain seq x y z
N MET A 1 -0.99 15.56 -3.48
CA MET A 1 0.18 14.75 -3.91
C MET A 1 -0.14 13.28 -4.15
N VAL A 2 -0.87 12.62 -3.23
CA VAL A 2 -1.04 11.15 -3.27
C VAL A 2 -1.87 10.65 -4.45
N VAL A 3 -2.88 11.42 -4.87
CA VAL A 3 -3.71 11.11 -6.06
C VAL A 3 -2.87 11.03 -7.34
N TRP A 4 -1.80 11.83 -7.43
CA TRP A 4 -0.90 11.79 -8.59
C TRP A 4 -0.07 10.51 -8.62
N LEU A 5 0.43 10.08 -7.45
CA LEU A 5 1.16 8.83 -7.27
C LEU A 5 0.28 7.62 -7.64
N MET A 6 -0.99 7.67 -7.22
CA MET A 6 -1.99 6.66 -7.55
C MET A 6 -2.27 6.60 -9.07
N MET A 7 -2.41 7.74 -9.74
CA MET A 7 -2.60 7.81 -11.20
C MET A 7 -1.40 7.27 -11.98
N VAL A 8 -0.17 7.55 -11.54
CA VAL A 8 1.04 6.98 -12.14
C VAL A 8 1.08 5.47 -11.97
N GLY A 9 0.74 4.96 -10.78
CA GLY A 9 0.64 3.51 -10.52
C GLY A 9 -0.35 2.82 -11.47
N LEU A 10 -1.55 3.41 -11.63
CA LEU A 10 -2.57 2.89 -12.54
C LEU A 10 -2.13 2.96 -14.01
N TYR A 11 -1.47 4.05 -14.42
CA TYR A 11 -0.93 4.21 -15.76
C TYR A 11 0.09 3.11 -16.10
N ILE A 12 1.01 2.80 -15.18
CA ILE A 12 2.00 1.73 -15.38
C ILE A 12 1.33 0.38 -15.60
N ILE A 13 0.26 0.06 -14.86
CA ILE A 13 -0.48 -1.20 -15.01
C ILE A 13 -1.12 -1.30 -16.40
N MET A 14 -1.72 -0.21 -16.88
CA MET A 14 -2.44 -0.19 -18.16
C MET A 14 -1.49 -0.19 -19.36
N ALA A 15 -0.39 0.58 -19.29
CA ALA A 15 0.55 0.76 -20.39
C ALA A 15 1.57 -0.39 -20.53
N SER A 16 1.75 -1.22 -19.50
CA SER A 16 2.81 -2.24 -19.50
C SER A 16 2.41 -3.53 -20.24
N PRO A 17 3.12 -3.95 -21.29
CA PRO A 17 2.86 -5.24 -21.97
C PRO A 17 3.42 -6.45 -21.21
N ARG A 18 4.40 -6.26 -20.32
CA ARG A 18 5.03 -7.34 -19.53
C ARG A 18 4.40 -7.46 -18.14
N ALA A 19 4.11 -8.68 -17.72
CA ALA A 19 3.49 -8.96 -16.42
C ALA A 19 4.31 -8.45 -15.22
N ILE A 20 5.65 -8.50 -15.29
CA ILE A 20 6.55 -7.97 -14.24
C ILE A 20 6.35 -6.47 -14.04
N LYS A 21 6.26 -5.69 -15.14
CA LYS A 21 6.04 -4.24 -15.04
C LYS A 21 4.65 -3.92 -14.48
N LYS A 22 3.64 -4.74 -14.79
CA LYS A 22 2.30 -4.61 -14.18
C LYS A 22 2.33 -4.83 -12.67
N LEU A 23 3.11 -5.81 -12.19
CA LEU A 23 3.27 -6.04 -10.74
C LEU A 23 3.95 -4.87 -10.02
N ILE A 24 4.94 -4.23 -10.66
CA ILE A 24 5.59 -3.03 -10.11
C ILE A 24 4.59 -1.86 -10.09
N GLY A 25 3.77 -1.70 -11.12
CA GLY A 25 2.69 -0.70 -11.11
C GLY A 25 1.66 -0.95 -9.99
N LEU A 26 1.34 -2.22 -9.73
CA LEU A 26 0.42 -2.63 -8.67
C LEU A 26 0.99 -2.34 -7.26
N SER A 27 2.29 -2.57 -7.04
CA SER A 27 2.92 -2.23 -5.75
C SER A 27 2.90 -0.74 -5.47
N VAL A 28 3.21 0.09 -6.48
CA VAL A 28 3.16 1.56 -6.37
C VAL A 28 1.74 2.06 -6.13
N PHE A 29 0.75 1.48 -6.81
CA PHE A 29 -0.66 1.79 -6.57
C PHE A 29 -1.06 1.48 -5.12
N GLN A 30 -0.67 0.31 -4.61
CA GLN A 30 -0.96 -0.08 -3.24
C GLN A 30 -0.30 0.83 -2.20
N SER A 31 0.98 1.18 -2.37
CA SER A 31 1.65 2.16 -1.52
C SER A 31 0.97 3.54 -1.56
N SER A 32 0.43 3.94 -2.71
CA SER A 32 -0.30 5.20 -2.85
C SER A 32 -1.62 5.19 -2.08
N VAL A 33 -2.38 4.09 -2.13
CA VAL A 33 -3.62 3.91 -1.35
C VAL A 33 -3.34 3.95 0.14
N LEU A 34 -2.26 3.31 0.59
CA LEU A 34 -1.80 3.38 1.98
C LEU A 34 -1.51 4.84 2.39
N LEU A 35 -0.69 5.56 1.63
CA LEU A 35 -0.39 6.96 1.94
C LEU A 35 -1.64 7.85 1.92
N PHE A 36 -2.61 7.56 1.06
CA PHE A 36 -3.88 8.28 0.99
C PHE A 36 -4.70 8.06 2.26
N TYR A 37 -4.76 6.81 2.74
CA TYR A 37 -5.48 6.47 3.96
C TYR A 37 -4.82 7.07 5.22
N ILE A 38 -3.48 7.09 5.30
CA ILE A 38 -2.75 7.82 6.35
C ILE A 38 -3.08 9.32 6.28
N SER A 39 -3.10 9.90 5.09
CA SER A 39 -3.38 11.34 4.92
C SER A 39 -4.81 11.69 5.33
N LEU A 40 -5.79 10.82 5.08
CA LEU A 40 -7.17 11.00 5.54
C LEU A 40 -7.34 10.73 7.04
N SER A 41 -6.53 9.81 7.60
CA SER A 41 -6.52 9.50 9.03
C SER A 41 -5.73 10.52 9.85
N TYR A 42 -4.99 11.41 9.17
CA TYR A 42 -4.26 12.50 9.79
C TYR A 42 -5.26 13.60 10.18
N ILE A 43 -5.71 13.53 11.43
CA ILE A 43 -6.45 14.60 12.09
C ILE A 43 -5.46 15.65 12.62
N ASP A 44 -5.60 16.90 12.16
CA ASP A 44 -4.85 18.05 12.66
C ASP A 44 -5.00 18.17 14.19
N GLY A 45 -3.92 17.91 14.93
CA GLY A 45 -3.88 18.00 16.40
C GLY A 45 -3.58 16.70 17.16
N GLY A 46 -3.32 15.57 16.48
CA GLY A 46 -2.89 14.32 17.13
C GLY A 46 -1.44 14.37 17.63
N ALA A 47 -1.22 14.91 18.84
CA ALA A 47 0.08 14.89 19.49
C ALA A 47 0.57 13.45 19.72
N VAL A 48 1.83 13.19 19.35
CA VAL A 48 2.52 11.91 19.60
C VAL A 48 2.63 11.72 21.13
N PRO A 49 2.00 10.72 21.75
CA PRO A 49 2.00 10.58 23.21
C PRO A 49 3.31 9.91 23.62
N ILE A 50 4.42 10.65 23.56
CA ILE A 50 5.74 10.17 23.94
C ILE A 50 6.28 10.92 25.15
N ILE A 51 5.49 11.68 25.93
CA ILE A 51 5.89 12.04 27.30
C ILE A 51 4.64 12.13 28.19
N ALA A 52 4.74 11.43 29.32
CA ALA A 52 3.86 11.30 30.48
C ALA A 52 2.74 12.34 30.74
N SER A 53 1.67 11.81 31.37
CA SER A 53 0.70 12.47 32.24
C SER A 53 -0.63 12.93 31.60
N GLN A 54 -1.66 12.11 31.83
CA GLN A 54 -3.06 12.50 32.04
C GLN A 54 -3.81 13.27 30.93
N THR A 55 -3.94 12.71 29.72
CA THR A 55 -4.99 13.21 28.81
C THR A 55 -5.74 12.10 28.08
N GLN A 56 -7.06 12.18 28.23
CA GLN A 56 -8.14 11.34 27.70
C GLN A 56 -8.28 11.43 26.16
N HIS A 57 -7.20 11.26 25.40
CA HIS A 57 -7.24 11.18 23.94
C HIS A 57 -6.45 9.96 23.48
N TYR A 58 -7.14 8.82 23.40
CA TYR A 58 -6.60 7.62 22.79
C TYR A 58 -6.38 7.88 21.30
N VAL A 59 -5.17 7.60 20.81
CA VAL A 59 -4.95 7.37 19.39
C VAL A 59 -5.81 6.17 19.02
N ASN A 60 -6.84 6.36 18.20
CA ASN A 60 -7.75 5.28 17.86
C ASN A 60 -6.93 4.21 17.13
N PRO A 61 -6.76 2.99 17.68
CA PRO A 61 -5.86 1.98 17.10
C PRO A 61 -6.40 1.40 15.77
N LEU A 62 -7.64 1.75 15.39
CA LEU A 62 -8.31 1.26 14.19
C LEU A 62 -7.53 1.53 12.89
N PRO A 63 -7.06 2.76 12.57
CA PRO A 63 -6.34 3.01 11.33
C PRO A 63 -4.96 2.35 11.33
N HIS A 64 -4.30 2.20 12.48
CA HIS A 64 -2.99 1.56 12.56
C HIS A 64 -3.07 0.08 12.16
N VAL A 65 -4.05 -0.66 12.69
CA VAL A 65 -4.22 -2.09 12.38
C VAL A 65 -4.66 -2.29 10.92
N LEU A 66 -5.59 -1.47 10.42
CA LEU A 66 -6.05 -1.55 9.02
C LEU A 66 -4.91 -1.32 8.01
N MET A 67 -3.92 -0.50 8.37
CA MET A 67 -2.77 -0.24 7.52
C MET A 67 -1.77 -1.39 7.55
N LEU A 68 -1.55 -2.00 8.73
CA LEU A 68 -0.69 -3.18 8.86
C LEU A 68 -1.26 -4.39 8.10
N THR A 69 -2.58 -4.62 8.16
CA THR A 69 -3.22 -5.69 7.38
C THR A 69 -3.14 -5.43 5.88
N ALA A 70 -3.37 -4.20 5.44
CA ALA A 70 -3.25 -3.82 4.03
C ALA A 70 -1.83 -4.02 3.49
N ILE A 71 -0.78 -3.76 4.28
CA ILE A 71 0.61 -4.01 3.89
C ILE A 71 0.86 -5.51 3.72
N VAL A 72 0.47 -6.34 4.69
CA VAL A 72 0.69 -7.80 4.63
C VAL A 72 -0.02 -8.42 3.44
N VAL A 73 -1.28 -8.05 3.18
CA VAL A 73 -2.03 -8.49 2.00
C VAL A 73 -1.34 -8.05 0.71
N GLY A 74 -0.71 -6.88 0.70
CA GLY A 74 0.07 -6.40 -0.45
C GLY A 74 1.28 -7.23 -0.78
N VAL A 75 2.11 -7.49 0.23
CA VAL A 75 3.29 -8.31 0.04
C VAL A 75 2.89 -9.74 -0.38
N ALA A 76 1.82 -10.29 0.21
CA ALA A 76 1.30 -11.61 -0.16
C ALA A 76 0.82 -11.68 -1.62
N THR A 77 0.06 -10.68 -2.08
CA THR A 77 -0.44 -10.64 -3.47
C THR A 77 0.68 -10.38 -4.48
N LEU A 78 1.70 -9.58 -4.15
CA LEU A 78 2.91 -9.45 -4.97
C LEU A 78 3.71 -10.74 -5.07
N ALA A 79 3.93 -11.43 -3.94
CA ALA A 79 4.63 -12.71 -3.93
C ALA A 79 3.89 -13.75 -4.78
N LEU A 80 2.57 -13.84 -4.64
CA LEU A 80 1.72 -14.71 -5.46
C LEU A 80 1.78 -14.34 -6.94
N GLY A 81 1.68 -13.04 -7.28
CA GLY A 81 1.76 -12.57 -8.65
C GLY A 81 3.11 -12.87 -9.31
N LEU A 82 4.22 -12.70 -8.57
CA LEU A 82 5.56 -13.08 -9.05
C LEU A 82 5.66 -14.59 -9.26
N ALA A 83 5.15 -15.40 -8.31
CA ALA A 83 5.16 -16.85 -8.42
C ALA A 83 4.38 -17.33 -9.67
N LEU A 84 3.22 -16.74 -9.95
CA LEU A 84 2.45 -17.04 -11.15
C LEU A 84 3.19 -16.64 -12.43
N VAL A 85 3.84 -15.47 -12.46
CA VAL A 85 4.64 -15.04 -13.62
C VAL A 85 5.79 -15.99 -13.88
N VAL A 86 6.48 -16.45 -12.84
CA VAL A 86 7.56 -17.45 -12.96
C VAL A 86 7.02 -18.78 -13.46
N LEU A 87 5.86 -19.23 -12.94
CA LEU A 87 5.22 -20.48 -13.37
C LEU A 87 4.85 -20.46 -14.86
N ILE A 88 4.26 -19.37 -15.33
CA ILE A 88 3.89 -19.20 -16.76
C ILE A 88 5.14 -19.21 -17.63
N ASN A 89 6.19 -18.49 -17.21
CA ASN A 89 7.44 -18.43 -17.97
C ASN A 89 8.18 -19.78 -17.99
N LYS A 90 8.06 -20.57 -16.91
CA LYS A 90 8.60 -21.93 -16.79
C LYS A 90 7.84 -22.94 -17.65
N SER A 91 6.51 -22.83 -17.73
CA SER A 91 5.66 -23.72 -18.54
C SER A 91 5.78 -23.48 -20.05
N SER A 92 6.30 -22.33 -20.46
CA SER A 92 6.49 -21.96 -21.87
C SER A 92 7.86 -22.40 -22.44
N SER A 93 8.70 -23.04 -21.64
CA SER A 93 10.02 -23.57 -22.03
C SER A 93 10.09 -25.07 -21.84
#